data_AF-A0AAD9UEV0-F1
#
_entry.id   AF-A0AAD9UEV0-F1
#
_cell.length_a   1.000
_cell.length_b   1.000
_cell.length_c   1.000
_cell.angle_alpha   90.00
_cell.angle_beta   90.00
_cell.angle_gamma   90.00
#
_symmetry.space_group_name_H-M   'P 1'
#
loop_
_entity.id
_entity.type
_entity.pdbx_description
1 polymer ?
#
loop_
_entity_poly.entity_id
_entity_poly.type
_entity_poly.pdbx_seq_one_letter_code
_entity_poly.pdbx_strand_id
1 'polypeptide(L)'
;MHKIIGVIGGVPQSKSRNDDDFSDRLNHRFTTAIMIMFAIVVSTKQYVGEPISCWVPAHFTGSHESYTNDYCWVRNTYYLPFEEYIPKEHEKEKRHMIPYYQWMPMILLVQALMFYMPIMVWRTLNKKSGIDVNNIVEAGETFQSAEKAVNRDVTLSYMTKQMDRFCSYLTSHDNGRGGCTISLKHILSRTFCVMCGRLRGNYLVSLYFWVKLLFIGNVIGQLYLLNTFLGTQFSMYGIDVVKELARGEDWTQSPRFPRVTMCDLKVRRLGNVQRYTVQCVLPINLFNEKIYLFLWFWMVFVATMSCLSLLTWALRSMFRTDRSRYVKKHLRLMDKIKTEDDKKLLRSFVEKYLRQDGVFVLRLVGHNTNAITVTEFVCSLWDMYCEKFKDRINSDEAGPSDSV
;
A
#
# COMPACT_ATOMS: atom_id res chain seq x y z
N MET A 1 2.25 18.66 -10.83
CA MET A 1 2.04 18.00 -9.52
C MET A 1 3.32 17.80 -8.69
N HIS A 2 4.49 17.52 -9.28
CA HIS A 2 5.77 17.45 -8.55
C HIS A 2 6.30 18.79 -8.01
N LYS A 3 5.91 19.93 -8.60
CA LYS A 3 6.33 21.27 -8.15
C LYS A 3 5.52 21.84 -6.99
N ILE A 4 4.24 21.46 -6.83
CA ILE A 4 3.37 22.02 -5.79
C ILE A 4 3.73 21.44 -4.41
N ILE A 5 4.16 20.18 -4.36
CA ILE A 5 4.59 19.51 -3.12
C ILE A 5 5.94 20.09 -2.61
N GLY A 6 6.74 20.70 -3.48
CA GLY A 6 8.02 21.33 -3.10
C GLY A 6 7.89 22.71 -2.44
N VAL A 7 6.72 23.35 -2.50
CA VAL A 7 6.53 24.71 -1.94
C VAL A 7 6.07 24.69 -0.48
N ILE A 8 5.56 23.56 0.03
CA ILE A 8 4.96 23.47 1.38
C ILE A 8 5.86 22.74 2.40
N GLY A 9 6.99 22.20 1.99
CA GLY A 9 7.97 21.69 2.94
C GLY A 9 9.30 21.44 2.25
N GLY A 10 10.38 21.90 2.88
CA GLY A 10 11.76 21.50 2.57
C GLY A 10 12.00 20.02 2.85
N VAL A 11 11.17 19.15 2.28
CA VAL A 11 11.41 17.72 2.21
C VAL A 11 12.48 17.56 1.13
N PRO A 12 13.69 17.07 1.44
CA PRO A 12 14.71 16.84 0.44
C PRO A 12 14.11 15.98 -0.68
N GLN A 13 14.47 16.26 -1.94
CA GLN A 13 14.08 15.45 -3.10
C GLN A 13 14.46 13.99 -2.84
N SER A 14 13.56 13.23 -2.21
CA SER A 14 13.71 11.80 -2.04
C SER A 14 13.52 11.22 -3.43
N LYS A 15 14.61 10.72 -4.04
CA LYS A 15 14.56 9.96 -5.29
C LYS A 15 13.40 8.95 -5.20
N SER A 16 12.55 8.93 -6.22
CA SER A 16 11.44 7.97 -6.31
C SER A 16 12.01 6.57 -6.31
N ARG A 17 11.79 5.80 -5.23
CA ARG A 17 12.12 4.37 -5.19
C ARG A 17 11.05 3.62 -5.98
N ASN A 18 11.48 2.91 -7.02
CA ASN A 18 10.60 2.21 -7.94
C ASN A 18 10.71 0.68 -7.78
N ASP A 19 11.00 0.20 -6.57
CA ASP A 19 11.19 -1.23 -6.25
C ASP A 19 9.88 -2.01 -6.06
N ASP A 20 8.76 -1.46 -6.51
CA ASP A 20 7.40 -1.96 -6.28
C ASP A 20 6.51 -1.87 -7.54
N ASP A 21 5.30 -2.45 -7.48
CA ASP A 21 4.35 -2.49 -8.58
C ASP A 21 3.47 -1.21 -8.61
N PHE A 22 2.85 -0.91 -9.75
CA PHE A 22 1.91 0.20 -9.89
C PHE A 22 0.78 0.14 -8.85
N SER A 23 0.24 -1.05 -8.58
CA SER A 23 -0.78 -1.24 -7.55
C SER A 23 -0.27 -0.91 -6.14
N ASP A 24 1.01 -1.18 -5.86
CA ASP A 24 1.61 -0.88 -4.55
C ASP A 24 1.79 0.64 -4.41
N ARG A 25 2.17 1.34 -5.49
CA ARG A 25 2.22 2.82 -5.57
C ARG A 25 0.86 3.46 -5.41
N LEU A 26 -0.18 2.86 -5.99
CA LEU A 26 -1.56 3.32 -5.84
C LEU A 26 -1.98 3.37 -4.37
N ASN A 27 -1.59 2.37 -3.58
CA ASN A 27 -1.80 2.36 -2.14
C ASN A 27 -0.96 3.42 -1.42
N HIS A 28 0.36 3.24 -1.33
CA HIS A 28 1.16 4.02 -0.37
C HIS A 28 1.50 5.44 -0.82
N ARG A 29 1.44 5.74 -2.13
CA ARG A 29 1.80 7.06 -2.68
C ARG A 29 0.57 7.85 -3.04
N PHE A 30 -0.28 7.31 -3.91
CA PHE A 30 -1.47 8.04 -4.38
C PHE A 30 -2.54 8.14 -3.30
N THR A 31 -2.90 7.03 -2.65
CA THR A 31 -3.94 7.06 -1.61
C THR A 31 -3.51 7.88 -0.40
N THR A 32 -2.27 7.74 0.07
CA THR A 32 -1.72 8.60 1.14
C THR A 32 -1.75 10.09 0.75
N ALA A 33 -1.37 10.46 -0.48
CA ALA A 33 -1.43 11.85 -0.93
C ALA A 33 -2.86 12.39 -1.00
N ILE A 34 -3.81 11.59 -1.49
CA ILE A 34 -5.24 11.93 -1.55
C ILE A 34 -5.80 12.16 -0.14
N MET A 35 -5.48 11.28 0.81
CA MET A 35 -5.92 11.39 2.21
C MET A 35 -5.35 12.65 2.87
N ILE A 36 -4.05 12.95 2.67
CA ILE A 36 -3.42 14.19 3.19
C ILE A 36 -4.06 15.43 2.55
N MET A 37 -4.33 15.41 1.25
CA MET A 37 -4.97 16.51 0.56
C MET A 37 -6.38 16.79 1.13
N PHE A 38 -7.20 15.75 1.31
CA PHE A 38 -8.51 15.92 1.93
C PHE A 38 -8.41 16.34 3.40
N ALA A 39 -7.44 15.84 4.15
CA ALA A 39 -7.22 16.28 5.53
C ALA A 39 -6.92 17.79 5.60
N ILE A 40 -6.13 18.32 4.67
CA ILE A 40 -5.86 19.76 4.56
C ILE A 40 -7.14 20.53 4.22
N VAL A 41 -7.89 20.09 3.20
CA VAL A 41 -9.13 20.75 2.76
C VAL A 41 -10.15 20.82 3.90
N VAL A 42 -10.39 19.72 4.61
CA VAL A 42 -11.33 19.67 5.74
C VAL A 42 -10.82 20.54 6.89
N SER A 43 -9.52 20.50 7.20
CA SER A 43 -8.92 21.36 8.24
C SER A 43 -9.08 22.85 7.94
N THR A 44 -8.89 23.27 6.69
CA THR A 44 -9.09 24.68 6.30
C THR A 44 -10.52 25.12 6.56
N LYS A 45 -11.51 24.29 6.20
CA LYS A 45 -12.92 24.59 6.47
C LYS A 45 -13.27 24.56 7.95
N GLN A 46 -12.61 23.71 8.74
CA GLN A 46 -12.89 23.52 10.15
C GLN A 46 -12.28 24.62 11.05
N TYR A 47 -11.08 25.11 10.72
CA TYR A 47 -10.35 26.06 11.58
C TYR A 47 -10.30 27.50 11.06
N VAL A 48 -10.43 27.70 9.74
CA VAL A 48 -10.37 29.04 9.13
C VAL A 48 -11.75 29.54 8.74
N GLY A 49 -12.66 28.63 8.38
CA GLY A 49 -14.05 28.96 8.06
C GLY A 49 -14.97 28.93 9.29
N GLU A 50 -16.25 29.21 9.06
CA GLU A 50 -17.32 28.99 10.03
C GLU A 50 -17.85 27.56 9.88
N PRO A 51 -17.53 26.63 10.81
CA PRO A 51 -17.91 25.22 10.67
C PRO A 51 -19.40 24.97 10.94
N ILE A 52 -20.04 25.86 11.70
CA ILE A 52 -21.44 25.79 12.13
C ILE A 52 -22.04 27.19 12.25
N SER A 53 -23.31 27.33 11.88
CA SER A 53 -24.09 28.56 12.07
C SER A 53 -25.44 28.20 12.68
N CYS A 54 -25.75 28.73 13.87
CA CYS A 54 -26.95 28.40 14.61
C CYS A 54 -28.02 29.49 14.54
N TRP A 55 -29.28 29.08 14.40
CA TRP A 55 -30.45 29.92 14.48
C TRP A 55 -30.79 30.24 15.94
N VAL A 56 -30.30 31.40 16.40
CA VAL A 56 -30.49 31.87 17.79
C VAL A 56 -31.71 32.79 17.93
N PRO A 57 -32.30 32.90 19.15
CA PRO A 57 -33.41 33.83 19.39
C PRO A 57 -33.03 35.29 19.14
N ALA A 58 -34.00 36.11 18.67
CA ALA A 58 -33.77 37.51 18.30
C ALA A 58 -33.23 38.44 19.41
N HIS A 59 -33.34 38.05 20.68
CA HIS A 59 -32.82 38.82 21.81
C HIS A 59 -31.34 38.54 22.12
N PHE A 60 -30.70 37.61 21.41
CA PHE A 60 -29.27 37.35 21.55
C PHE A 60 -28.49 38.44 20.82
N THR A 61 -27.46 38.98 21.47
CA THR A 61 -26.50 39.90 20.83
C THR A 61 -25.55 39.10 19.93
N GLY A 62 -24.81 39.76 19.04
CA GLY A 62 -23.82 39.07 18.19
C GLY A 62 -22.76 38.29 18.98
N SER A 63 -22.40 38.74 20.19
CA SER A 63 -21.53 37.99 21.09
C SER A 63 -22.17 36.71 21.64
N HIS A 64 -23.48 36.73 21.91
CA HIS A 64 -24.22 35.53 22.32
C HIS A 64 -24.38 34.53 21.17
N GLU A 65 -24.54 35.01 19.93
CA GLU A 65 -24.55 34.17 18.73
C GLU A 65 -23.20 33.46 18.55
N SER A 66 -22.08 34.20 18.59
CA SER A 66 -20.74 33.62 18.50
C SER A 66 -20.49 32.58 19.61
N TYR A 67 -20.87 32.89 20.86
CA TYR A 67 -20.76 31.93 21.96
C TYR A 67 -21.61 30.68 21.71
N THR A 68 -22.82 30.83 21.15
CA THR A 68 -23.71 29.71 20.86
C THR A 68 -23.14 28.82 19.75
N ASN A 69 -22.59 29.42 18.70
CA ASN A 69 -21.92 28.69 17.61
C ASN A 69 -20.73 27.88 18.14
N ASP A 70 -19.84 28.50 18.92
CA ASP A 70 -18.68 27.82 19.51
C ASP A 70 -19.09 26.73 20.50
N TYR A 71 -20.08 27.01 21.35
CA TYR A 71 -20.61 26.05 22.30
C TYR A 71 -21.19 24.82 21.60
N CYS A 72 -21.98 25.03 20.55
CA CYS A 72 -22.60 23.97 19.75
C CYS A 72 -21.64 23.27 18.80
N TRP A 73 -20.49 23.87 18.50
CA TRP A 73 -19.42 23.19 17.77
C TRP A 73 -18.63 22.25 18.68
N VAL A 74 -18.27 22.73 19.89
CA VAL A 74 -17.49 21.94 20.86
C VAL A 74 -18.35 20.85 21.48
N ARG A 75 -19.63 21.13 21.72
CA ARG A 75 -20.60 20.16 22.21
C ARG A 75 -21.22 19.40 21.05
N ASN A 76 -21.36 18.08 21.18
CA ASN A 76 -21.97 17.27 20.13
C ASN A 76 -23.40 17.74 19.79
N THR A 77 -23.74 17.72 18.51
CA THR A 77 -25.10 17.96 18.00
C THR A 77 -25.77 16.64 17.65
N TYR A 78 -27.09 16.64 17.45
CA TYR A 78 -27.83 15.43 17.04
C TYR A 78 -28.71 15.73 15.83
N TYR A 79 -28.92 14.70 14.99
CA TYR A 79 -29.87 14.78 13.89
C TYR A 79 -31.29 14.53 14.40
N LEU A 80 -32.25 15.30 13.91
CA LEU A 80 -33.68 15.12 14.16
C LEU A 80 -34.42 15.43 12.85
N PRO A 81 -35.19 14.48 12.29
CA PRO A 81 -36.07 14.75 11.15
C PRO A 81 -37.09 15.85 11.48
N PHE A 82 -37.54 16.59 10.46
CA PHE A 82 -38.49 17.71 10.67
C PHE A 82 -39.88 17.24 11.11
N GLU A 83 -40.23 15.98 10.79
CA GLU A 83 -41.51 15.35 11.11
C GLU A 83 -41.58 14.85 12.57
N GLU A 84 -40.44 14.79 13.26
CA GLU A 84 -40.36 14.30 14.64
C GLU A 84 -40.35 15.45 15.66
N TYR A 85 -41.07 15.25 16.78
CA TYR A 85 -41.05 16.21 17.88
C TYR A 85 -39.72 16.14 18.64
N ILE A 86 -39.25 17.28 19.14
CA ILE A 86 -38.03 17.36 19.97
C ILE A 86 -38.21 16.47 21.22
N PRO A 87 -37.38 15.43 21.41
CA PRO A 87 -37.52 14.50 22.54
C PRO A 87 -37.42 15.20 23.89
N LYS A 88 -38.25 14.80 24.85
CA LYS A 88 -38.21 15.37 26.21
C LYS A 88 -36.91 14.97 26.92
N GLU A 89 -36.56 15.67 28.02
CA GLU A 89 -35.25 15.47 28.68
C GLU A 89 -35.03 14.03 29.21
N HIS A 90 -36.08 13.31 29.58
CA HIS A 90 -35.98 11.93 30.02
C HIS A 90 -35.71 10.95 28.86
N GLU A 91 -35.82 11.40 27.60
CA GLU A 91 -35.66 10.60 26.39
C GLU A 91 -34.33 10.88 25.69
N LYS A 92 -33.25 11.12 26.45
CA LYS A 92 -31.91 11.39 25.89
C LYS A 92 -31.40 10.28 24.98
N GLU A 93 -31.85 9.05 25.19
CA GLU A 93 -31.48 7.89 24.36
C GLU A 93 -31.94 8.02 22.90
N LYS A 94 -32.99 8.80 22.63
CA LYS A 94 -33.47 9.08 21.27
C LYS A 94 -32.58 10.10 20.52
N ARG A 95 -31.63 10.73 21.19
CA ARG A 95 -30.74 11.74 20.60
C ARG A 95 -29.45 11.08 20.11
N HIS A 96 -29.43 10.68 18.84
CA HIS A 96 -28.21 10.19 18.19
C HIS A 96 -27.23 11.34 17.98
N MET A 97 -26.32 11.50 18.96
CA MET A 97 -25.27 12.51 18.95
C MET A 97 -24.22 12.20 17.88
N ILE A 98 -23.69 13.24 17.25
CA ILE A 98 -22.74 13.15 16.15
C ILE A 98 -21.41 13.78 16.57
N PRO A 99 -20.49 13.00 17.19
CA PRO A 99 -19.22 13.52 17.70
C PRO A 99 -18.11 13.55 16.65
N TYR A 100 -18.32 12.94 15.49
CA TYR A 100 -17.23 12.56 14.60
C TYR A 100 -16.58 13.73 13.86
N TYR A 101 -17.29 14.86 13.66
CA TYR A 101 -16.84 15.99 12.84
C TYR A 101 -15.54 16.61 13.31
N GLN A 102 -15.37 16.75 14.63
CA GLN A 102 -14.17 17.37 15.22
C GLN A 102 -12.89 16.58 14.89
N TRP A 103 -13.02 15.27 14.71
CA TRP A 103 -11.91 14.33 14.53
C TRP A 103 -11.64 13.96 13.07
N MET A 104 -12.47 14.44 12.13
CA MET A 104 -12.38 14.07 10.71
C MET A 104 -10.97 14.28 10.10
N PRO A 105 -10.30 15.44 10.29
CA PRO A 105 -8.98 15.63 9.71
C PRO A 105 -7.93 14.70 10.31
N MET A 106 -7.98 14.49 11.62
CA MET A 106 -7.04 13.62 12.34
C MET A 106 -7.16 12.18 11.88
N ILE A 107 -8.39 11.73 11.60
CA ILE A 107 -8.64 10.39 11.09
C ILE A 107 -8.08 10.24 9.69
N LEU A 108 -8.35 11.16 8.78
CA LEU A 108 -7.77 11.12 7.44
C LEU A 108 -6.23 11.04 7.48
N LEU A 109 -5.57 11.73 8.44
CA LEU A 109 -4.13 11.62 8.65
C LEU A 109 -3.69 10.25 9.19
N VAL A 110 -4.43 9.68 10.14
CA VAL A 110 -4.17 8.32 10.64
C VAL A 110 -4.35 7.29 9.52
N GLN A 111 -5.38 7.44 8.69
CA GLN A 111 -5.61 6.58 7.53
C GLN A 111 -4.45 6.70 6.51
N ALA A 112 -4.00 7.93 6.23
CA ALA A 112 -2.81 8.19 5.39
C ALA A 112 -1.57 7.43 5.91
N LEU A 113 -1.33 7.47 7.21
CA LEU A 113 -0.20 6.77 7.85
C LEU A 113 -0.35 5.25 7.74
N MET A 114 -1.55 4.72 7.95
CA MET A 114 -1.83 3.28 7.81
C MET A 114 -1.63 2.80 6.36
N PHE A 115 -1.98 3.61 5.34
CA PHE A 115 -1.67 3.31 3.94
C PHE A 115 -0.16 3.32 3.63
N TYR A 116 0.64 4.08 4.38
CA TYR A 116 2.09 4.13 4.23
C TYR A 116 2.81 2.99 5.00
N MET A 117 2.19 2.41 6.02
CA MET A 117 2.81 1.38 6.86
C MET A 117 3.28 0.12 6.09
N PRO A 118 2.52 -0.45 5.13
CA PRO A 118 2.96 -1.66 4.42
C PRO A 118 4.25 -1.47 3.60
N ILE A 119 4.45 -0.29 3.01
CA ILE A 119 5.69 -0.01 2.26
C ILE A 119 6.89 0.20 3.21
N MET A 120 6.68 0.75 4.41
CA MET A 120 7.74 0.83 5.42
C MET A 120 8.21 -0.57 5.84
N VAL A 121 7.25 -1.49 5.99
CA VAL A 121 7.52 -2.90 6.28
C VAL A 121 8.33 -3.55 5.17
N TRP A 122 7.93 -3.38 3.90
CA TRP A 122 8.71 -3.86 2.74
C TRP A 122 10.14 -3.33 2.78
N ARG A 123 10.33 -2.02 2.88
CA ARG A 123 11.66 -1.39 2.82
C ARG A 123 12.56 -1.84 3.96
N THR A 124 12.01 -2.01 5.16
CA THR A 124 12.79 -2.41 6.35
C THR A 124 13.21 -3.86 6.29
N LEU A 125 12.33 -4.75 5.83
CA LEU A 125 12.60 -6.19 5.75
C LEU A 125 13.39 -6.55 4.48
N ASN A 126 13.19 -5.84 3.37
CA ASN A 126 13.94 -6.04 2.14
C ASN A 126 15.44 -5.76 2.34
N LYS A 127 15.81 -4.72 3.13
CA LYS A 127 17.21 -4.47 3.52
C LYS A 127 17.86 -5.65 4.24
N LYS A 128 17.08 -6.46 4.97
CA LYS A 128 17.58 -7.64 5.68
C LYS A 128 17.76 -8.86 4.77
N SER A 129 17.33 -8.82 3.51
CA SER A 129 17.45 -9.95 2.58
C SER A 129 18.90 -10.26 2.21
N GLY A 130 19.79 -9.26 2.22
CA GLY A 130 21.16 -9.35 1.74
C GLY A 130 21.34 -8.91 0.29
N ILE A 131 20.26 -8.51 -0.39
CA ILE A 131 20.29 -7.86 -1.70
C ILE A 131 19.45 -6.59 -1.66
N ASP A 132 20.02 -5.47 -2.09
CA ASP A 132 19.25 -4.23 -2.20
C ASP A 132 18.55 -4.17 -3.55
N VAL A 133 17.33 -4.71 -3.58
CA VAL A 133 16.49 -4.78 -4.79
C VAL A 133 16.28 -3.39 -5.40
N ASN A 134 16.21 -2.33 -4.58
CA ASN A 134 16.05 -0.97 -5.07
C ASN A 134 17.25 -0.54 -5.92
N ASN A 135 18.47 -0.87 -5.49
CA ASN A 135 19.68 -0.50 -6.24
C ASN A 135 19.76 -1.24 -7.57
N ILE A 136 19.28 -2.49 -7.62
CA ILE A 136 19.23 -3.27 -8.88
C ILE A 136 18.19 -2.67 -9.84
N VAL A 137 17.01 -2.29 -9.34
CA VAL A 137 15.99 -1.65 -10.17
C VAL A 137 16.44 -0.27 -10.65
N GLU A 138 17.04 0.55 -9.77
CA GLU A 138 17.60 1.86 -10.13
C GLU A 138 18.74 1.74 -11.14
N ALA A 139 19.61 0.73 -10.99
CA ALA A 139 20.63 0.42 -11.99
C ALA A 139 20.00 0.00 -13.33
N GLY A 140 18.89 -0.75 -13.31
CA GLY A 140 18.15 -1.13 -14.52
C GLY A 140 17.52 0.08 -15.24
N GLU A 141 16.96 1.03 -14.50
CA GLU A 141 16.43 2.30 -15.04
C GLU A 141 17.56 3.18 -15.61
N THR A 142 18.69 3.24 -14.91
CA THR A 142 19.89 3.95 -15.37
C THR A 142 20.45 3.33 -16.64
N PHE A 143 20.50 2.00 -16.71
CA PHE A 143 20.91 1.24 -17.89
C PHE A 143 20.00 1.54 -19.09
N GLN A 144 18.69 1.60 -18.87
CA GLN A 144 17.73 1.98 -19.92
C GLN A 144 17.96 3.41 -20.42
N SER A 145 18.29 4.33 -19.52
CA SER A 145 18.46 5.76 -19.83
C SER A 145 19.86 6.13 -20.31
N ALA A 146 20.82 5.20 -20.28
CA ALA A 146 22.21 5.48 -20.62
C ALA A 146 22.42 5.60 -22.15
N GLU A 147 22.84 6.79 -22.58
CA GLU A 147 23.14 7.12 -23.98
C GLU A 147 24.48 6.55 -24.47
N LYS A 148 25.48 6.41 -23.58
CA LYS A 148 26.83 5.93 -23.92
C LYS A 148 26.95 4.43 -23.69
N ALA A 149 27.44 3.69 -24.70
CA ALA A 149 27.67 2.23 -24.64
C ALA A 149 28.56 1.81 -23.45
N VAL A 150 29.67 2.52 -23.21
CA VAL A 150 30.59 2.21 -22.08
C VAL A 150 29.87 2.24 -20.72
N ASN A 151 28.99 3.21 -20.50
CA ASN A 151 28.25 3.30 -19.24
C ASN A 151 27.20 2.19 -19.10
N ARG A 152 26.63 1.73 -20.22
CA ARG A 152 25.69 0.61 -20.26
C ARG A 152 26.36 -0.67 -19.79
N ASP A 153 27.53 -1.00 -20.34
CA ASP A 153 28.27 -2.22 -20.00
C ASP A 153 28.72 -2.24 -18.54
N VAL A 154 29.18 -1.11 -18.01
CA VAL A 154 29.55 -0.97 -16.59
C VAL A 154 28.35 -1.18 -15.68
N THR A 155 27.19 -0.59 -16.02
CA THR A 155 25.96 -0.71 -15.24
C THR A 155 25.41 -2.14 -15.27
N LEU A 156 25.43 -2.77 -16.45
CA LEU A 156 25.06 -4.17 -16.63
C LEU A 156 25.97 -5.09 -15.81
N SER A 157 27.29 -4.90 -15.89
CA SER A 157 28.27 -5.66 -15.10
C SER A 157 28.06 -5.48 -13.60
N TYR A 158 27.72 -4.27 -13.14
CA TYR A 158 27.38 -4.01 -11.75
C TYR A 158 26.15 -4.81 -11.31
N MET A 159 25.05 -4.77 -12.07
CA MET A 159 23.83 -5.53 -11.79
C MET A 159 24.10 -7.04 -11.76
N THR A 160 24.83 -7.55 -12.75
CA THR A 160 25.18 -8.98 -12.87
C THR A 160 26.03 -9.44 -11.70
N LYS A 161 27.06 -8.68 -11.32
CA LYS A 161 27.92 -9.03 -10.17
C LYS A 161 27.15 -9.02 -8.84
N GLN A 162 26.24 -8.07 -8.65
CA GLN A 162 25.41 -8.01 -7.44
C GLN A 162 24.50 -9.24 -7.33
N MET A 163 23.78 -9.57 -8.41
CA MET A 163 22.93 -10.76 -8.44
C MET A 163 23.74 -12.05 -8.31
N ASP A 164 24.89 -12.15 -8.99
CA ASP A 164 25.76 -13.32 -8.91
C ASP A 164 26.29 -13.56 -7.49
N ARG A 165 26.72 -12.51 -6.78
CA ARG A 165 27.13 -12.60 -5.38
C ARG A 165 26.00 -13.14 -4.51
N PHE A 166 24.78 -12.64 -4.72
CA PHE A 166 23.59 -13.11 -4.01
C PHE A 166 23.26 -14.58 -4.31
N CYS A 167 23.20 -14.98 -5.58
CA CYS A 167 22.95 -16.36 -5.99
C CYS A 167 24.03 -17.34 -5.53
N SER A 168 25.30 -16.93 -5.61
CA SER A 168 26.44 -17.72 -5.16
C SER A 168 26.41 -17.92 -3.64
N TYR A 169 26.12 -16.86 -2.87
CA TYR A 169 25.94 -16.95 -1.42
C TYR A 169 24.85 -17.96 -1.03
N LEU A 170 23.70 -17.94 -1.72
CA LEU A 170 22.61 -18.89 -1.50
C LEU A 170 23.02 -20.33 -1.85
N THR A 171 23.78 -20.51 -2.92
CA THR A 171 24.23 -21.84 -3.38
C THR A 171 25.24 -22.47 -2.41
N SER A 172 26.23 -21.69 -1.95
CA SER A 172 27.26 -22.19 -1.02
C SER A 172 26.70 -22.64 0.32
N HIS A 173 25.66 -21.95 0.82
CA HIS A 173 25.07 -22.29 2.12
C HIS A 173 24.16 -23.54 2.07
N ASP A 174 23.63 -23.89 0.90
CA ASP A 174 22.78 -25.07 0.72
C ASP A 174 23.60 -26.37 0.80
N ASN A 175 24.79 -26.39 0.19
CA ASN A 175 25.70 -27.53 0.25
C ASN A 175 26.21 -27.83 1.68
N GLY A 176 26.27 -26.84 2.57
CA GLY A 176 26.69 -27.00 3.97
C GLY A 176 25.63 -27.61 4.90
N ARG A 177 24.41 -27.88 4.42
CA ARG A 177 23.27 -28.40 5.23
C ARG A 177 22.93 -29.87 4.97
N GLY A 178 23.76 -30.61 4.24
CA GLY A 178 23.63 -32.06 4.09
C GLY A 178 23.87 -32.88 5.37
N GLY A 179 24.12 -32.25 6.53
CA GLY A 179 24.33 -32.90 7.83
C GLY A 179 23.06 -32.98 8.69
N CYS A 180 22.70 -34.20 9.09
CA CYS A 180 21.62 -34.59 10.00
C CYS A 180 21.34 -33.63 11.17
N THR A 181 20.06 -33.23 11.35
CA THR A 181 19.28 -33.18 12.62
C THR A 181 18.00 -32.34 12.44
N ILE A 182 16.85 -32.99 12.27
CA ILE A 182 15.54 -32.32 12.17
C ILE A 182 14.87 -32.38 13.56
N SER A 183 14.88 -31.26 14.29
CA SER A 183 14.23 -31.13 15.61
C SER A 183 12.74 -30.77 15.51
N LEU A 184 11.95 -31.32 16.44
CA LEU A 184 10.48 -31.23 16.57
C LEU A 184 9.89 -29.79 16.53
N LYS A 185 10.69 -28.76 16.82
CA LYS A 185 10.30 -27.33 16.67
C LYS A 185 9.91 -26.93 15.25
N HIS A 186 10.27 -27.71 14.23
CA HIS A 186 9.95 -27.46 12.82
C HIS A 186 8.52 -27.84 12.39
N ILE A 187 7.76 -28.58 13.19
CA ILE A 187 6.39 -29.02 12.83
C ILE A 187 5.37 -27.93 13.15
N LEU A 188 5.46 -27.32 14.34
CA LEU A 188 4.58 -26.20 14.75
C LEU A 188 4.85 -24.91 13.98
N SER A 189 6.04 -24.73 13.39
CA SER A 189 6.35 -23.60 12.50
C SER A 189 5.93 -23.83 11.04
N ARG A 190 5.42 -25.01 10.70
CA ARG A 190 5.15 -25.41 9.30
C ARG A 190 3.88 -24.78 8.71
N THR A 191 2.95 -24.29 9.52
CA THR A 191 1.74 -23.65 8.98
C THR A 191 1.91 -22.15 8.74
N PHE A 192 2.78 -21.47 9.51
CA PHE A 192 3.00 -20.02 9.40
C PHE A 192 4.39 -19.63 8.85
N CYS A 193 5.35 -20.57 8.80
CA CYS A 193 6.74 -20.32 8.39
C CYS A 193 7.19 -21.21 7.20
N VAL A 194 6.26 -21.72 6.38
CA VAL A 194 6.58 -22.32 5.07
C VAL A 194 7.06 -21.27 4.05
N MET A 195 6.78 -20.00 4.31
CA MET A 195 7.08 -18.89 3.40
C MET A 195 8.43 -18.19 3.71
N CYS A 196 8.93 -18.19 4.95
CA CYS A 196 9.96 -17.24 5.38
C CYS A 196 11.37 -17.84 5.61
N GLY A 197 11.88 -18.63 4.66
CA GLY A 197 13.23 -19.18 4.74
C GLY A 197 14.27 -18.33 3.99
N ARG A 198 14.97 -17.40 4.67
CA ARG A 198 16.08 -16.60 4.08
C ARG A 198 17.10 -17.44 3.30
N LEU A 199 17.28 -18.69 3.73
CA LEU A 199 18.28 -19.61 3.20
C LEU A 199 17.71 -20.63 2.19
N ARG A 200 16.38 -20.67 1.98
CA ARG A 200 15.74 -21.50 0.94
C ARG A 200 15.64 -20.77 -0.41
N GLY A 201 16.01 -19.49 -0.47
CA GLY A 201 15.91 -18.67 -1.68
C GLY A 201 14.47 -18.38 -2.10
N ASN A 202 13.55 -18.28 -1.13
CA ASN A 202 12.15 -17.91 -1.28
C ASN A 202 11.71 -16.73 -0.39
N TYR A 203 12.65 -16.06 0.27
CA TYR A 203 12.36 -15.06 1.29
C TYR A 203 11.84 -13.76 0.70
N LEU A 204 12.46 -13.27 -0.38
CA LEU A 204 12.03 -12.03 -1.03
C LEU A 204 10.63 -12.17 -1.60
N VAL A 205 10.36 -13.30 -2.26
CA VAL A 205 9.04 -13.58 -2.83
C VAL A 205 7.98 -13.69 -1.74
N SER A 206 8.27 -14.42 -0.67
CA SER A 206 7.36 -14.50 0.47
C SER A 206 7.10 -13.14 1.10
N LEU A 207 8.13 -12.35 1.32
CA LEU A 207 8.01 -11.02 1.91
C LEU A 207 7.13 -10.14 1.03
N TYR A 208 7.32 -10.20 -0.28
CA TYR A 208 6.54 -9.43 -1.24
C TYR A 208 5.05 -9.82 -1.21
N PHE A 209 4.74 -11.12 -1.21
CA PHE A 209 3.36 -11.59 -1.06
C PHE A 209 2.74 -11.18 0.28
N TRP A 210 3.51 -11.26 1.36
CA TRP A 210 3.03 -10.85 2.68
C TRP A 210 2.71 -9.37 2.74
N VAL A 211 3.55 -8.52 2.13
CA VAL A 211 3.27 -7.08 2.01
C VAL A 211 2.04 -6.81 1.13
N LYS A 212 1.83 -7.55 0.04
CA LYS A 212 0.59 -7.43 -0.76
C LYS A 212 -0.66 -7.79 0.03
N LEU A 213 -0.60 -8.84 0.84
CA LEU A 213 -1.69 -9.18 1.76
C LEU A 213 -1.91 -8.09 2.80
N LEU A 214 -0.83 -7.46 3.29
CA LEU A 214 -0.93 -6.34 4.21
C LEU A 214 -1.57 -5.10 3.57
N PHE A 215 -1.32 -4.83 2.27
CA PHE A 215 -2.03 -3.77 1.54
C PHE A 215 -3.53 -4.05 1.42
N ILE A 216 -3.93 -5.26 1.03
CA ILE A 216 -5.35 -5.65 0.94
C ILE A 216 -6.02 -5.60 2.32
N GLY A 217 -5.36 -6.17 3.33
CA GLY A 217 -5.82 -6.13 4.72
C GLY A 217 -5.95 -4.71 5.24
N ASN A 218 -5.05 -3.80 4.86
CA ASN A 218 -5.17 -2.39 5.20
C ASN A 218 -6.41 -1.78 4.56
N VAL A 219 -6.64 -1.93 3.24
CA VAL A 219 -7.83 -1.36 2.57
C VAL A 219 -9.13 -1.86 3.21
N ILE A 220 -9.24 -3.16 3.50
CA ILE A 220 -10.40 -3.74 4.18
C ILE A 220 -10.54 -3.16 5.60
N GLY A 221 -9.42 -3.05 6.33
CA GLY A 221 -9.38 -2.43 7.65
C GLY A 221 -9.81 -0.97 7.64
N GLN A 222 -9.48 -0.20 6.60
CA GLN A 222 -9.91 1.19 6.45
C GLN A 222 -11.42 1.32 6.26
N LEU A 223 -12.03 0.45 5.45
CA LEU A 223 -13.49 0.42 5.29
C LEU A 223 -14.20 0.10 6.61
N TYR A 224 -13.68 -0.86 7.38
CA TYR A 224 -14.22 -1.20 8.69
C TYR A 224 -14.02 -0.09 9.72
N LEU A 225 -12.86 0.58 9.71
CA LEU A 225 -12.56 1.71 10.59
C LEU A 225 -13.55 2.85 10.35
N LEU A 226 -13.82 3.19 9.09
CA LEU A 226 -14.81 4.22 8.75
C LEU A 226 -16.23 3.82 9.12
N ASN A 227 -16.60 2.56 8.91
CA ASN A 227 -17.92 2.04 9.34
C ASN A 227 -18.14 2.20 10.85
N THR A 228 -17.11 1.89 11.64
CA THR A 228 -17.17 2.04 13.10
C THR A 228 -17.17 3.50 13.51
N PHE A 229 -16.37 4.35 12.86
CA PHE A 229 -16.20 5.74 13.26
C PHE A 229 -17.40 6.63 12.91
N LEU A 230 -17.95 6.47 11.71
CA LEU A 230 -19.13 7.24 11.29
C LEU A 230 -20.43 6.72 11.92
N GLY A 231 -20.39 5.60 12.65
CA GLY A 231 -21.55 5.00 13.31
C GLY A 231 -22.65 4.55 12.34
N THR A 232 -22.30 4.36 11.06
CA THR A 232 -23.24 4.10 9.96
C THR A 232 -22.66 3.02 9.06
N GLN A 233 -23.50 2.36 8.25
CA GLN A 233 -23.10 1.26 7.34
C GLN A 233 -22.23 1.74 6.17
N PHE A 234 -21.05 2.31 6.43
CA PHE A 234 -20.18 2.93 5.44
C PHE A 234 -19.71 1.95 4.35
N SER A 235 -19.56 0.66 4.68
CA SER A 235 -19.12 -0.37 3.73
C SER A 235 -20.01 -0.44 2.48
N MET A 236 -21.30 -0.16 2.60
CA MET A 236 -22.26 -0.21 1.49
C MET A 236 -22.58 1.18 0.90
N TYR A 237 -21.96 2.25 1.40
CA TYR A 237 -22.36 3.62 1.11
C TYR A 237 -22.45 3.95 -0.38
N GLY A 238 -21.40 3.65 -1.17
CA GLY A 238 -21.44 3.95 -2.61
C GLY A 238 -22.43 3.08 -3.38
N ILE A 239 -22.71 1.85 -2.92
CA ILE A 239 -23.73 0.99 -3.54
C ILE A 239 -25.12 1.58 -3.29
N ASP A 240 -25.38 2.06 -2.07
CA ASP A 240 -26.66 2.68 -1.71
C ASP A 240 -26.90 3.93 -2.57
N VAL A 241 -25.90 4.81 -2.70
CA VAL A 241 -25.99 6.01 -3.54
C VAL A 241 -26.25 5.66 -5.02
N VAL A 242 -25.58 4.64 -5.56
CA VAL A 242 -25.82 4.20 -6.95
C VAL A 242 -27.24 3.65 -7.14
N LYS A 243 -27.77 2.92 -6.14
CA LYS A 243 -29.14 2.40 -6.17
C LYS A 243 -30.18 3.52 -6.10
N GLU A 244 -29.99 4.50 -5.21
CA GLU A 244 -30.86 5.67 -5.07
C GLU A 244 -30.86 6.50 -6.37
N LEU A 245 -29.67 6.73 -6.93
CA LEU A 245 -29.53 7.45 -8.20
C LEU A 245 -30.21 6.69 -9.37
N ALA A 246 -30.09 5.36 -9.42
CA ALA A 246 -30.75 4.54 -10.43
C ALA A 246 -32.28 4.55 -10.32
N ARG A 247 -32.83 4.82 -9.12
CA ARG A 247 -34.28 4.99 -8.88
C ARG A 247 -34.77 6.41 -9.14
N GLY A 248 -33.87 7.37 -9.36
CA GLY A 248 -34.20 8.78 -9.49
C GLY A 248 -34.56 9.46 -8.16
N GLU A 249 -34.15 8.87 -7.02
CA GLU A 249 -34.38 9.42 -5.69
C GLU A 249 -33.26 10.41 -5.28
N ASP A 250 -33.60 11.39 -4.45
CA ASP A 250 -32.64 12.38 -3.95
C ASP A 250 -31.71 11.79 -2.87
N TRP A 251 -30.50 11.39 -3.28
CA TRP A 251 -29.44 10.88 -2.39
C TRP A 251 -28.84 11.92 -1.43
N THR A 252 -29.14 13.21 -1.64
CA THR A 252 -28.49 14.32 -0.94
C THR A 252 -29.02 14.58 0.47
N GLN A 253 -30.11 13.92 0.86
CA GLN A 253 -30.75 14.04 2.18
C GLN A 253 -30.50 12.80 3.06
N SER A 254 -29.33 12.17 2.92
CA SER A 254 -29.00 10.99 3.72
C SER A 254 -28.87 11.35 5.21
N PRO A 255 -29.51 10.60 6.14
CA PRO A 255 -29.36 10.77 7.59
C PRO A 255 -27.92 10.60 8.09
N ARG A 256 -27.05 10.04 7.24
CA ARG A 256 -25.64 9.75 7.52
C ARG A 256 -24.80 11.00 7.71
N PHE A 257 -25.07 12.01 6.87
CA PHE A 257 -24.39 13.30 6.85
C PHE A 257 -25.43 14.43 6.84
N PRO A 258 -26.08 14.69 8.00
CA PRO A 258 -27.10 15.71 8.11
C PRO A 258 -26.52 17.12 8.01
N ARG A 259 -27.07 17.95 7.12
CA ARG A 259 -26.66 19.36 6.95
C ARG A 259 -27.25 20.28 8.01
N VAL A 260 -28.30 19.81 8.69
CA VAL A 260 -29.01 20.51 9.75
C VAL A 260 -29.02 19.61 10.98
N THR A 261 -28.61 20.14 12.12
CA THR A 261 -28.62 19.42 13.39
C THR A 261 -29.20 20.30 14.50
N MET A 262 -29.56 19.67 15.62
CA MET A 262 -30.08 20.34 16.80
C MET A 262 -29.02 20.37 17.89
N CYS A 263 -28.96 21.49 18.62
CA CYS A 263 -28.04 21.70 19.72
C CYS A 263 -28.78 22.17 20.98
N ASP A 264 -28.46 21.57 22.13
CA ASP A 264 -28.99 22.02 23.43
C ASP A 264 -28.00 22.94 24.15
N LEU A 265 -28.31 24.23 24.19
CA LEU A 265 -27.60 25.24 24.94
C LEU A 265 -28.14 25.34 26.38
N LYS A 266 -27.24 25.42 27.37
CA LYS A 266 -27.59 25.63 28.78
C LYS A 266 -26.90 26.88 29.30
N VAL A 267 -27.66 27.93 29.59
CA VAL A 267 -27.14 29.20 30.11
C VAL A 267 -27.48 29.33 31.59
N ARG A 268 -26.47 29.57 32.41
CA ARG A 268 -26.65 29.79 33.85
C ARG A 268 -26.95 31.27 34.11
N ARG A 269 -28.05 31.55 34.80
CA ARG A 269 -28.35 32.86 35.42
C ARG A 269 -28.47 32.67 36.93
N LEU A 270 -28.38 33.74 37.72
CA LEU A 270 -28.53 33.67 39.18
C LEU A 270 -29.82 32.91 39.54
N GLY A 271 -29.67 31.79 40.26
CA GLY A 271 -30.79 30.96 40.74
C GLY A 271 -31.49 30.04 39.71
N ASN A 272 -31.16 30.08 38.41
CA ASN A 272 -31.82 29.23 37.42
C ASN A 272 -30.95 28.90 36.18
N VAL A 273 -31.09 27.68 35.64
CA VAL A 273 -30.46 27.24 34.39
C VAL A 273 -31.49 27.31 33.27
N GLN A 274 -31.33 28.30 32.39
CA GLN A 274 -32.15 28.45 31.19
C GLN A 274 -31.63 27.52 30.09
N ARG A 275 -32.55 26.88 29.37
CA ARG A 275 -32.21 25.91 28.34
C ARG A 275 -32.84 26.31 27.02
N TYR A 276 -32.03 26.26 25.98
CA TYR A 276 -32.44 26.57 24.62
C TYR A 276 -32.08 25.38 23.75
N THR A 277 -32.99 24.98 22.86
CA THR A 277 -32.68 24.07 21.76
C THR A 277 -32.67 24.91 20.50
N VAL A 278 -31.51 25.00 19.86
CA VAL A 278 -31.30 25.80 18.65
C VAL A 278 -31.02 24.88 17.47
N GLN A 279 -31.48 25.29 16.29
CA GLN A 279 -31.21 24.60 15.04
C GLN A 279 -29.91 25.15 14.45
N CYS A 280 -29.01 24.29 14.00
CA CYS A 280 -27.74 24.68 13.44
C CYS A 280 -27.53 24.07 12.05
N VAL A 281 -26.97 24.86 11.14
CA VAL A 281 -26.55 24.41 9.81
C VAL A 281 -25.06 24.09 9.86
N LEU A 282 -24.67 22.97 9.27
CA LEU A 282 -23.29 22.47 9.23
C LEU A 282 -22.78 22.43 7.78
N PRO A 283 -22.26 23.56 7.24
CA PRO A 283 -21.72 23.61 5.88
C PRO A 283 -20.58 22.62 5.64
N ILE A 284 -19.79 22.31 6.69
CA ILE A 284 -18.69 21.32 6.63
C ILE A 284 -19.18 19.95 6.15
N ASN A 285 -20.42 19.60 6.44
CA ASN A 285 -20.93 18.27 6.13
C ASN A 285 -21.20 18.07 4.64
N LEU A 286 -21.48 19.15 3.91
CA LEU A 286 -21.59 19.10 2.45
C LEU A 286 -20.27 18.62 1.82
N PHE A 287 -19.14 19.06 2.37
CA PHE A 287 -17.82 18.61 1.89
C PHE A 287 -17.54 17.17 2.29
N ASN A 288 -17.80 16.82 3.56
CA ASN A 288 -17.57 15.47 4.06
C ASN A 288 -18.37 14.43 3.26
N GLU A 289 -19.66 14.69 2.98
CA GLU A 289 -20.51 13.84 2.15
C GLU A 289 -19.83 13.51 0.80
N LYS A 290 -19.32 14.52 0.08
CA LYS A 290 -18.68 14.32 -1.23
C LYS A 290 -17.31 13.67 -1.13
N ILE A 291 -16.50 14.06 -0.14
CA ILE A 291 -15.16 13.49 0.09
C ILE A 291 -15.29 12.00 0.41
N TYR A 292 -16.14 11.63 1.36
CA TYR A 292 -16.30 10.23 1.78
C TYR A 292 -16.96 9.37 0.70
N LEU A 293 -17.82 9.93 -0.14
CA LEU A 293 -18.34 9.25 -1.32
C LEU A 293 -17.22 8.94 -2.32
N PHE A 294 -16.39 9.93 -2.64
CA PHE A 294 -15.22 9.73 -3.50
C PHE A 294 -14.25 8.69 -2.90
N LEU A 295 -13.95 8.81 -1.60
CA LEU A 295 -13.04 7.89 -0.91
C LEU A 295 -13.56 6.46 -0.92
N TRP A 296 -14.87 6.24 -0.82
CA TRP A 296 -15.46 4.91 -0.91
C TRP A 296 -15.16 4.25 -2.26
N PHE A 297 -15.46 4.93 -3.37
CA PHE A 297 -15.17 4.42 -4.71
C PHE A 297 -13.67 4.24 -4.93
N TRP A 298 -12.86 5.16 -4.41
CA TRP A 298 -11.41 5.07 -4.47
C TRP A 298 -10.89 3.82 -3.73
N MET A 299 -11.37 3.55 -2.51
CA MET A 299 -10.95 2.36 -1.75
C MET A 299 -11.36 1.05 -2.44
N VAL A 300 -12.56 1.00 -3.04
CA VAL A 300 -12.99 -0.17 -3.84
C VAL A 300 -12.10 -0.37 -5.07
N PHE A 301 -11.75 0.71 -5.78
CA PHE A 301 -10.82 0.67 -6.90
C PHE A 301 -9.42 0.17 -6.45
N VAL A 302 -8.89 0.72 -5.37
CA VAL A 302 -7.58 0.32 -4.81
C VAL A 302 -7.60 -1.15 -4.37
N ALA A 303 -8.67 -1.61 -3.72
CA ALA A 303 -8.85 -3.01 -3.33
C ALA A 303 -8.84 -3.92 -4.56
N THR A 304 -9.59 -3.56 -5.60
CA THR A 304 -9.69 -4.34 -6.84
C THR A 304 -8.34 -4.46 -7.53
N MET A 305 -7.62 -3.34 -7.70
CA MET A 305 -6.28 -3.33 -8.29
C MET A 305 -5.27 -4.14 -7.46
N SER A 306 -5.36 -4.06 -6.13
CA SER A 306 -4.48 -4.81 -5.21
C SER A 306 -4.74 -6.31 -5.30
N CYS A 307 -6.01 -6.73 -5.39
CA CYS A 307 -6.38 -8.13 -5.60
C CYS A 307 -5.90 -8.65 -6.96
N LEU A 308 -6.07 -7.88 -8.04
CA LEU A 308 -5.57 -8.24 -9.38
C LEU A 308 -4.04 -8.35 -9.41
N SER A 309 -3.33 -7.41 -8.77
CA SER A 309 -1.87 -7.47 -8.63
C SER A 309 -1.44 -8.71 -7.84
N LEU A 310 -2.07 -9.00 -6.69
CA LEU A 310 -1.78 -10.21 -5.93
C LEU A 310 -1.98 -11.48 -6.77
N LEU A 311 -3.10 -11.58 -7.48
CA LEU A 311 -3.44 -12.74 -8.30
C LEU A 311 -2.45 -12.92 -9.45
N THR A 312 -2.12 -11.85 -10.18
CA THR A 312 -1.15 -11.92 -11.29
C THR A 312 0.24 -12.31 -10.82
N TRP A 313 0.72 -11.78 -9.70
CA TRP A 313 2.00 -12.18 -9.11
C TRP A 313 1.98 -13.62 -8.59
N ALA A 314 0.89 -14.05 -7.96
CA ALA A 314 0.70 -15.41 -7.46
C ALA A 314 0.75 -16.43 -8.59
N LEU A 315 -0.07 -16.23 -9.64
CA LEU A 315 -0.10 -17.10 -10.82
C LEU A 315 1.28 -17.19 -11.48
N ARG A 316 1.98 -16.07 -11.65
CA ARG A 316 3.33 -16.07 -12.25
C ARG A 316 4.35 -16.80 -11.38
N SER A 317 4.26 -16.70 -10.05
CA SER A 317 5.34 -17.11 -9.12
C SER A 317 5.18 -18.51 -8.54
N MET A 318 3.96 -19.06 -8.53
CA MET A 318 3.67 -20.38 -7.96
C MET A 318 4.18 -21.55 -8.82
N PHE A 319 4.11 -21.44 -10.15
CA PHE A 319 4.45 -22.55 -11.04
C PHE A 319 5.95 -22.61 -11.35
N ARG A 320 6.58 -23.76 -11.07
CA ARG A 320 8.00 -24.00 -11.43
C ARG A 320 8.23 -23.89 -12.93
N THR A 321 7.29 -24.40 -13.72
CA THR A 321 7.32 -24.37 -15.19
C THR A 321 7.37 -22.96 -15.74
N ASP A 322 6.64 -22.01 -15.14
CA ASP A 322 6.63 -20.62 -15.59
C ASP A 322 7.92 -19.87 -15.28
N ARG A 323 8.63 -20.25 -14.21
CA ARG A 323 9.97 -19.71 -13.91
C ARG A 323 10.95 -20.08 -15.01
N SER A 324 11.02 -21.38 -15.34
CA SER A 324 11.88 -21.86 -16.42
C SER A 324 11.46 -21.32 -17.77
N ARG A 325 10.15 -21.23 -18.05
CA ARG A 325 9.62 -20.65 -19.29
C ARG A 325 9.99 -19.17 -19.44
N TYR A 326 9.90 -18.39 -18.37
CA TYR A 326 10.26 -16.97 -18.36
C TYR A 326 11.74 -16.78 -18.73
N VAL A 327 12.65 -17.44 -18.02
CA VAL A 327 14.11 -17.33 -18.30
C VAL A 327 14.45 -17.88 -19.69
N LYS A 328 13.86 -19.02 -20.07
CA LYS A 328 14.04 -19.63 -21.40
C LYS A 328 13.61 -18.70 -22.53
N LYS A 329 12.53 -17.94 -22.34
CA LYS A 329 12.06 -16.96 -23.35
C LYS A 329 13.14 -15.92 -23.62
N HIS A 330 13.75 -15.35 -22.58
CA HIS A 330 14.81 -14.35 -22.72
C HIS A 330 16.08 -14.92 -23.35
N LEU A 331 16.54 -16.10 -22.92
CA LEU A 331 17.74 -16.72 -23.49
C LEU A 331 17.57 -17.18 -24.95
N ARG A 332 16.35 -17.54 -25.36
CA ARG A 332 16.04 -17.85 -26.77
C ARG A 332 16.07 -16.63 -27.68
N LEU A 333 15.75 -15.43 -27.18
CA LEU A 333 15.78 -14.20 -27.97
C LEU A 333 17.20 -13.83 -28.41
N MET A 334 18.22 -14.25 -27.67
CA MET A 334 19.64 -14.04 -27.98
C MET A 334 20.34 -15.30 -28.51
N ASP A 335 19.56 -16.32 -28.91
CA ASP A 335 20.04 -17.56 -29.53
C ASP A 335 21.10 -18.34 -28.73
N LYS A 336 21.07 -18.21 -27.38
CA LYS A 336 22.03 -18.83 -26.45
C LYS A 336 21.74 -20.31 -26.13
N ILE A 337 20.58 -20.85 -26.54
CA ILE A 337 20.15 -22.23 -26.21
C ILE A 337 19.80 -22.95 -27.50
N LYS A 338 20.59 -23.98 -27.85
CA LYS A 338 20.36 -24.80 -29.06
C LYS A 338 20.29 -26.30 -28.76
N THR A 339 21.12 -26.78 -27.83
CA THR A 339 21.36 -28.21 -27.61
C THR A 339 20.49 -28.79 -26.47
N GLU A 340 20.28 -30.11 -26.43
CA GLU A 340 19.58 -30.78 -25.30
C GLU A 340 20.34 -30.64 -23.97
N ASP A 341 21.68 -30.63 -24.00
CA ASP A 341 22.49 -30.42 -22.80
C ASP A 341 22.33 -29.00 -22.25
N ASP A 342 22.16 -27.99 -23.12
CA ASP A 342 21.81 -26.62 -22.71
C ASP A 342 20.48 -26.57 -21.96
N LYS A 343 19.51 -27.45 -22.29
CA LYS A 343 18.22 -27.51 -21.59
C LYS A 343 18.37 -28.10 -20.18
N LYS A 344 19.27 -29.06 -19.98
CA LYS A 344 19.60 -29.59 -18.64
C LYS A 344 20.34 -28.54 -17.82
N LEU A 345 21.33 -27.87 -18.42
CA LEU A 345 22.06 -26.77 -17.79
C LEU A 345 21.13 -25.62 -17.42
N LEU A 346 20.17 -25.29 -18.28
CA LEU A 346 19.14 -24.27 -18.02
C LEU A 346 18.30 -24.62 -16.80
N ARG A 347 17.89 -25.89 -16.67
CA ARG A 347 17.13 -26.32 -15.49
C ARG A 347 17.97 -26.16 -14.23
N SER A 348 19.25 -26.54 -14.26
CA SER A 348 20.19 -26.34 -13.14
C SER A 348 20.36 -24.85 -12.79
N PHE A 349 20.55 -23.99 -13.80
CA PHE A 349 20.65 -22.54 -13.63
C PHE A 349 19.41 -21.94 -12.96
N VAL A 350 18.21 -22.28 -13.43
CA VAL A 350 16.96 -21.72 -12.89
C VAL A 350 16.65 -22.28 -11.50
N GLU A 351 16.81 -23.58 -11.28
CA GLU A 351 16.37 -24.23 -10.04
C GLU A 351 17.40 -24.15 -8.90
N LYS A 352 18.70 -24.31 -9.19
CA LYS A 352 19.74 -24.37 -8.16
C LYS A 352 20.41 -23.02 -7.92
N TYR A 353 20.77 -22.32 -9.00
CA TYR A 353 21.54 -21.07 -8.94
C TYR A 353 20.63 -19.84 -8.73
N LEU A 354 19.68 -19.60 -9.63
CA LEU A 354 18.82 -18.42 -9.58
C LEU A 354 17.69 -18.54 -8.54
N ARG A 355 17.15 -19.75 -8.36
CA ARG A 355 16.07 -20.09 -7.41
C ARG A 355 14.82 -19.21 -7.64
N GLN A 356 13.91 -19.18 -6.67
CA GLN A 356 12.67 -18.42 -6.76
C GLN A 356 12.91 -16.92 -6.60
N ASP A 357 13.75 -16.53 -5.64
CA ASP A 357 14.07 -15.12 -5.36
C ASP A 357 14.80 -14.44 -6.53
N GLY A 358 15.75 -15.09 -7.18
CA GLY A 358 16.45 -14.50 -8.34
C GLY A 358 15.51 -14.29 -9.53
N VAL A 359 14.65 -15.26 -9.85
CA VAL A 359 13.62 -15.12 -10.90
C VAL A 359 12.64 -13.99 -10.55
N PHE A 360 12.31 -13.81 -9.28
CA PHE A 360 11.46 -12.73 -8.83
C PHE A 360 12.09 -11.36 -9.03
N VAL A 361 13.36 -11.18 -8.66
CA VAL A 361 14.07 -9.91 -8.90
C VAL A 361 14.14 -9.60 -10.39
N LEU A 362 14.42 -10.60 -11.25
CA LEU A 362 14.38 -10.41 -12.71
C LEU A 362 13.01 -9.95 -13.23
N ARG A 363 11.91 -10.48 -12.67
CA ARG A 363 10.56 -10.06 -13.02
C ARG A 363 10.25 -8.65 -12.52
N LEU A 364 10.73 -8.30 -11.34
CA LEU A 364 10.54 -6.99 -10.75
C LEU A 364 11.31 -5.91 -11.54
N VAL A 365 12.53 -6.20 -11.98
CA VAL A 365 13.29 -5.34 -12.90
C VAL A 365 12.53 -5.22 -14.23
N GLY A 366 12.00 -6.31 -14.77
CA GLY A 366 11.20 -6.30 -16.00
C GLY A 366 9.90 -5.53 -15.93
N HIS A 367 9.31 -5.42 -14.74
CA HIS A 367 8.08 -4.66 -14.53
C HIS A 367 8.32 -3.14 -14.44
N ASN A 368 9.52 -2.74 -14.04
CA ASN A 368 9.89 -1.34 -13.84
C ASN A 368 10.74 -0.76 -14.98
N THR A 369 11.32 -1.62 -15.81
CA THR A 369 12.17 -1.22 -16.95
C THR A 369 11.58 -1.76 -18.25
N ASN A 370 12.41 -2.24 -19.17
CA ASN A 370 12.02 -2.80 -20.46
C ASN A 370 12.39 -4.29 -20.57
N ALA A 371 11.67 -5.01 -21.43
CA ALA A 371 11.97 -6.42 -21.72
C ALA A 371 13.39 -6.63 -22.29
N ILE A 372 13.93 -5.67 -23.03
CA ILE A 372 15.29 -5.72 -23.59
C ILE A 372 16.33 -5.70 -22.47
N THR A 373 16.21 -4.76 -21.52
CA THR A 373 17.08 -4.64 -20.34
C THR A 373 17.15 -5.95 -19.56
N VAL A 374 16.01 -6.60 -19.31
CA VAL A 374 15.98 -7.91 -18.65
C VAL A 374 16.62 -9.00 -19.50
N THR A 375 16.45 -8.96 -20.81
CA THR A 375 17.04 -9.97 -21.71
C THR A 375 18.56 -9.93 -21.64
N GLU A 376 19.16 -8.75 -21.79
CA GLU A 376 20.61 -8.57 -21.67
C GLU A 376 21.12 -8.96 -20.28
N PHE A 377 20.38 -8.59 -19.22
CA PHE A 377 20.72 -8.95 -17.85
C PHE A 377 20.70 -10.47 -17.62
N VAL A 378 19.68 -11.17 -18.12
CA VAL A 378 19.59 -12.64 -18.04
C VAL A 378 20.71 -13.32 -18.83
N CYS A 379 21.04 -12.79 -20.02
CA CYS A 379 22.13 -13.32 -20.83
C CYS A 379 23.49 -13.14 -20.15
N SER A 380 23.76 -11.97 -19.57
CA SER A 380 25.00 -11.72 -18.82
C SER A 380 25.14 -12.64 -17.61
N LEU A 381 24.04 -12.90 -16.87
CA LEU A 381 24.02 -13.86 -15.77
C LEU A 381 24.25 -15.31 -16.22
N TRP A 382 23.69 -15.68 -17.37
CA TRP A 382 23.87 -17.01 -17.96
C TRP A 382 25.32 -17.23 -18.37
N ASP A 383 25.95 -16.27 -19.04
CA ASP A 383 27.34 -16.37 -19.49
C ASP A 383 28.29 -16.54 -18.29
N MET A 384 28.12 -15.72 -17.24
CA MET A 384 28.87 -15.88 -15.98
C MET A 384 28.66 -17.24 -15.31
N TYR A 385 27.45 -17.79 -15.36
CA TYR A 385 27.16 -19.12 -14.80
C TYR A 385 27.84 -20.23 -15.60
N CYS A 386 27.80 -20.14 -16.94
CA CYS A 386 28.45 -21.09 -17.83
C CYS A 386 29.98 -21.10 -17.65
N GLU A 387 30.61 -19.94 -17.48
CA GLU A 387 32.04 -19.84 -17.15
C GLU A 387 32.36 -20.58 -15.85
N LYS A 388 31.64 -20.28 -14.77
CA LYS A 388 31.82 -20.98 -13.48
C LYS A 388 31.58 -22.49 -13.56
N PHE A 389 30.67 -22.92 -14.43
CA PHE A 389 30.39 -24.34 -14.62
C PHE A 389 31.55 -25.04 -15.34
N LYS A 390 32.13 -24.41 -16.37
CA LYS A 390 33.33 -24.91 -17.05
C LYS A 390 34.53 -24.97 -16.11
N ASP A 391 34.74 -23.94 -15.29
CA ASP A 391 35.85 -23.90 -14.33
C ASP A 391 35.77 -25.04 -13.31
N ARG A 392 34.55 -25.40 -12.87
CA ARG A 392 34.33 -26.54 -11.96
C ARG A 392 34.64 -27.88 -12.61
N ILE A 393 34.23 -28.08 -13.86
CA ILE A 393 34.55 -29.31 -14.61
C ILE A 393 36.07 -29.43 -14.76
N ASN A 394 36.73 -28.35 -15.17
CA ASN A 394 38.19 -28.34 -15.34
C ASN A 394 38.93 -28.60 -14.02
N SER A 395 38.42 -28.13 -12.88
CA SER A 395 39.01 -28.42 -11.57
C SER A 395 38.79 -29.85 -11.09
N ASP A 396 37.63 -30.44 -11.43
CA ASP A 396 37.31 -31.83 -11.05
C ASP A 396 38.10 -32.84 -11.91
N GLU A 397 38.40 -32.50 -13.17
CA GLU A 397 39.26 -33.29 -14.06
C GLU A 397 40.76 -33.19 -13.69
N ALA A 398 41.15 -32.19 -12.89
CA ALA A 398 42.54 -31.90 -12.53
C ALA A 398 43.01 -32.48 -11.17
N GLY A 399 42.27 -33.39 -10.52
CA GLY A 399 42.67 -33.94 -9.21
C GLY A 399 42.76 -35.47 -9.15
N PRO A 400 43.55 -36.04 -8.20
CA PRO A 400 44.98 -35.82 -7.95
C PRO A 400 45.83 -36.79 -8.78
N SER A 401 46.89 -36.33 -9.44
CA SER A 401 47.95 -37.24 -9.90
C SER A 401 48.63 -37.87 -8.68
N ASP A 402 48.57 -39.19 -8.58
CA ASP A 402 49.15 -40.01 -7.54
C ASP A 402 50.54 -39.51 -7.11
N SER A 403 50.64 -39.04 -5.87
CA SER A 403 51.91 -39.00 -5.15
C SER A 403 52.18 -40.40 -4.61
N VAL A 404 52.78 -41.24 -5.46
CA VAL A 404 53.48 -42.48 -5.08
C VAL A 404 54.82 -42.13 -4.46
#